data_AF-A0A7Y6GE85-F1
#
_entry.id   AF-A0A7Y6GE85-F1
#
_cell.length_a   1.000
_cell.length_b   1.000
_cell.length_c   1.000
_cell.angle_alpha   90.00
_cell.angle_beta   90.00
_cell.angle_gamma   90.00
#
_symmetry.space_group_name_H-M   'P 1'
#
loop_
_entity.id
_entity.type
_entity.pdbx_description
1 polymer ?
#
loop_
_entity_poly.entity_id
_entity_poly.type
_entity_poly.pdbx_seq_one_letter_code
_entity_poly.pdbx_strand_id
1 'polypeptide(L)'
;PAEPIDKDLYELAPEEHAGVAQVPTSLPAVLDRLEADHEFLLAGDVFTSDLIETWIDYKRNNEIAPLQLRPHPHEFELYFDV
;
A
#
# COMPACT_ATOMS: atom_id res chain seq x y z
N PRO A 1 12.71 -16.91 -2.12
CA PRO A 1 11.34 -16.82 -2.70
C PRO A 1 10.54 -18.04 -2.25
N ALA A 2 9.22 -17.93 -2.14
CA ALA A 2 8.34 -19.06 -1.85
C ALA A 2 8.24 -20.02 -3.05
N GLU A 3 7.70 -21.23 -2.83
CA GLU A 3 7.42 -22.17 -3.91
C GLU A 3 6.40 -21.59 -4.91
N PRO A 4 6.56 -21.87 -6.22
CA PRO A 4 5.64 -21.38 -7.24
C PRO A 4 4.25 -22.01 -7.06
N ILE A 5 3.22 -21.20 -7.29
CA ILE A 5 1.82 -21.67 -7.31
C ILE A 5 1.41 -21.81 -8.76
N ASP A 6 1.21 -23.06 -9.21
CA ASP A 6 0.85 -23.39 -10.60
C ASP A 6 -0.67 -23.42 -10.85
N LYS A 7 -1.48 -23.14 -9.82
CA LYS A 7 -2.96 -23.05 -9.90
C LYS A 7 -3.40 -21.61 -10.19
N ASP A 8 -4.61 -21.44 -10.71
CA ASP A 8 -5.25 -20.12 -10.83
C ASP A 8 -5.50 -19.53 -9.42
N LEU A 9 -4.95 -18.35 -9.16
CA LEU A 9 -5.04 -17.68 -7.86
C LEU A 9 -6.47 -17.26 -7.50
N TYR A 10 -7.34 -17.01 -8.50
CA TYR A 10 -8.73 -16.62 -8.25
C TYR A 10 -9.62 -17.79 -7.86
N GLU A 11 -9.24 -19.01 -8.23
CA GLU A 11 -10.01 -20.24 -7.98
C GLU A 11 -9.50 -21.03 -6.76
N LEU A 12 -8.51 -20.51 -6.04
CA LEU A 12 -7.99 -21.15 -4.83
C LEU A 12 -9.07 -21.25 -3.76
N ALA A 13 -9.07 -22.38 -3.03
CA ALA A 13 -9.89 -22.49 -1.84
C ALA A 13 -9.46 -21.40 -0.81
N PRO A 14 -10.39 -20.83 -0.02
CA PRO A 14 -10.08 -19.78 0.95
C PRO A 14 -8.93 -20.13 1.91
N GLU A 15 -8.82 -21.40 2.29
CA GLU A 15 -7.74 -21.93 3.14
C GLU A 15 -6.36 -21.87 2.46
N GLU A 16 -6.29 -22.21 1.16
CA GLU A 16 -5.06 -22.11 0.38
C GLU A 16 -4.69 -20.65 0.09
N HIS A 17 -5.69 -19.81 -0.20
CA HIS A 17 -5.49 -18.39 -0.48
C HIS A 17 -4.98 -17.62 0.76
N ALA A 18 -5.38 -18.02 1.96
CA ALA A 18 -4.89 -17.42 3.21
C ALA A 18 -3.38 -17.61 3.44
N GLY A 19 -2.79 -18.65 2.84
CA GLY A 19 -1.35 -18.89 2.87
C GLY A 19 -0.54 -18.01 1.92
N VAL A 20 -1.19 -17.28 1.00
CA VAL A 20 -0.53 -16.46 -0.02
C VAL A 20 -0.33 -15.04 0.51
N ALA A 21 0.92 -14.64 0.71
CA ALA A 21 1.26 -13.28 1.10
C ALA A 21 0.75 -12.26 0.07
N GLN A 22 0.00 -11.26 0.54
CA GLN A 22 -0.55 -10.20 -0.29
C GLN A 22 0.22 -8.90 -0.11
N VAL A 23 0.16 -8.04 -1.14
CA VAL A 23 0.68 -6.68 -1.05
C VAL A 23 -0.24 -5.81 -0.18
N PRO A 24 0.27 -4.73 0.45
CA PRO A 24 -0.58 -3.79 1.18
C PRO A 24 -1.68 -3.21 0.29
N THR A 25 -2.87 -3.01 0.84
CA THR A 25 -4.07 -2.62 0.09
C THR A 25 -4.21 -1.11 -0.13
N SER A 26 -3.32 -0.31 0.46
CA SER A 26 -3.43 1.14 0.43
C SER A 26 -2.06 1.80 0.34
N LEU A 27 -2.03 2.96 -0.32
CA LEU A 27 -0.82 3.77 -0.43
C LEU A 27 -0.24 4.16 0.96
N PRO A 28 -1.04 4.58 1.96
CA PRO A 28 -0.53 4.82 3.32
C PRO A 28 0.21 3.62 3.89
N ALA A 29 -0.36 2.41 3.78
CA ALA A 29 0.26 1.20 4.30
C ALA A 29 1.58 0.86 3.59
N VAL A 30 1.69 1.13 2.29
CA VAL A 30 2.96 0.96 1.55
C VAL A 30 4.00 1.98 2.03
N LEU A 31 3.62 3.24 2.24
CA LEU A 31 4.54 4.27 2.73
C LEU A 31 5.04 3.97 4.15
N ASP A 32 4.19 3.45 5.03
CA ASP A 32 4.61 3.05 6.38
C ASP A 32 5.60 1.87 6.33
N ARG A 33 5.45 0.95 5.36
CA ARG A 33 6.43 -0.13 5.14
C ARG A 33 7.74 0.40 4.55
N LEU A 34 7.68 1.36 3.62
CA LEU A 34 8.86 2.01 3.07
C LEU A 34 9.62 2.77 4.17
N GLU A 35 8.92 3.50 5.03
CA GLU A 35 9.51 4.19 6.18
C GLU A 35 10.18 3.21 7.14
N ALA A 36 9.55 2.06 7.41
CA ALA A 36 10.06 1.04 8.33
C ALA A 36 11.21 0.19 7.77
N ASP A 37 11.28 -0.02 6.46
CA ASP A 37 12.27 -0.91 5.82
C ASP A 37 12.72 -0.36 4.44
N HIS A 38 13.70 0.53 4.45
CA HIS A 38 14.32 1.09 3.23
C HIS A 38 15.85 1.02 3.22
N GLU A 39 16.48 0.31 4.17
CA GLU A 39 17.94 0.21 4.23
C GLU A 39 18.55 -0.36 2.94
N PHE A 40 17.84 -1.29 2.29
CA PHE A 40 18.27 -1.87 1.02
C PHE A 40 18.32 -0.85 -0.12
N LEU A 41 17.59 0.26 -0.03
CA LEU A 41 17.61 1.36 -1.01
C LEU A 41 18.78 2.32 -0.79
N LEU A 42 19.27 2.43 0.45
CA LEU A 42 20.41 3.28 0.81
C LEU A 42 21.75 2.67 0.38
N ALA A 43 21.77 1.38 0.04
CA ALA A 43 22.98 0.68 -0.37
C ALA A 43 23.61 1.32 -1.62
N GLY A 44 24.86 1.78 -1.49
CA GLY A 44 25.61 2.37 -2.60
C GLY A 44 25.19 3.79 -2.98
N ASP A 45 24.52 4.52 -2.07
CA ASP A 45 24.04 5.89 -2.27
C ASP A 45 23.11 6.04 -3.49
N VAL A 46 22.40 4.96 -3.86
CA VAL A 46 21.42 4.97 -4.96
C VAL A 46 20.22 5.84 -4.59
N PHE A 47 19.75 5.71 -3.34
CA PHE A 47 18.79 6.61 -2.72
C PHE A 47 19.39 7.20 -1.45
N THR A 48 19.11 8.48 -1.20
CA THR A 48 19.44 9.14 0.06
C THR A 48 18.25 9.07 1.01
N SER A 49 18.51 9.09 2.33
CA SER A 49 17.43 9.16 3.32
C SER A 49 16.54 10.40 3.11
N ASP A 50 17.17 11.55 2.81
CA ASP A 50 16.48 12.81 2.50
C ASP A 50 15.48 12.68 1.34
N LEU A 51 15.85 11.96 0.27
CA LEU A 51 14.95 11.71 -0.85
C LEU A 51 13.76 10.85 -0.44
N ILE A 52 14.00 9.81 0.37
CA ILE A 52 12.96 8.89 0.82
C ILE A 52 11.96 9.60 1.76
N GLU A 53 12.47 10.36 2.72
CA GLU A 53 11.66 11.18 3.63
C GLU A 53 10.82 12.20 2.85
N THR A 54 11.46 12.94 1.93
CA THR A 54 10.77 13.91 1.05
C THR A 54 9.69 13.24 0.21
N TRP A 55 9.94 12.03 -0.30
CA TRP A 55 8.97 11.28 -1.09
C TRP A 55 7.76 10.85 -0.26
N ILE A 56 7.99 10.31 0.93
CA ILE A 56 6.93 9.91 1.86
C ILE A 56 6.06 11.13 2.21
N ASP A 57 6.68 12.26 2.57
CA ASP A 57 5.98 13.49 2.91
C ASP A 57 5.17 14.04 1.74
N TYR A 58 5.75 14.03 0.54
CA TYR A 58 5.05 14.48 -0.65
C TYR A 58 3.79 13.64 -0.89
N LYS A 59 3.90 12.31 -0.80
CA LYS A 59 2.77 11.40 -1.01
C LYS A 59 1.70 11.51 0.07
N ARG A 60 2.10 11.65 1.34
CA ARG A 60 1.18 11.86 2.47
C ARG A 60 0.38 13.17 2.29
N ASN A 61 1.05 14.27 1.97
CA ASN A 61 0.44 15.60 1.97
C ASN A 61 -0.28 15.96 0.67
N ASN A 62 0.22 15.51 -0.49
CA ASN A 62 -0.30 15.94 -1.79
C ASN A 62 -1.26 14.93 -2.44
N GLU A 63 -1.23 13.66 -2.01
CA GLU A 63 -2.06 12.60 -2.60
C GLU A 63 -3.02 12.00 -1.57
N ILE A 64 -2.51 11.51 -0.44
CA ILE A 64 -3.31 10.79 0.56
C ILE A 64 -4.27 11.74 1.30
N ALA A 65 -3.74 12.75 1.99
CA ALA A 65 -4.56 13.62 2.82
C ALA A 65 -5.66 14.34 2.02
N PRO A 66 -5.41 14.89 0.82
CA PRO A 66 -6.46 15.54 0.04
C PRO A 66 -7.56 14.57 -0.39
N LEU A 67 -7.24 13.30 -0.68
CA LEU A 67 -8.24 12.30 -1.03
C LEU A 67 -9.11 11.92 0.18
N GLN A 68 -8.48 11.66 1.33
CA GLN A 68 -9.18 11.27 2.56
C GLN A 68 -10.08 12.37 3.14
N LEU A 69 -9.76 13.63 2.90
CA LEU A 69 -10.55 14.78 3.36
C LEU A 69 -11.77 15.08 2.48
N ARG A 70 -11.96 14.38 1.36
CA ARG A 70 -13.10 14.58 0.45
C ARG A 70 -14.04 13.38 0.53
N PRO A 71 -15.33 13.60 0.82
CA PRO A 71 -16.32 12.52 0.76
C PRO A 71 -16.35 11.88 -0.62
N HIS A 72 -16.32 10.56 -0.68
CA HIS A 72 -16.46 9.83 -1.93
C HIS A 72 -17.95 9.80 -2.37
N PRO A 73 -18.29 9.93 -3.67
CA PRO A 73 -19.68 9.94 -4.11
C PRO A 73 -20.52 8.74 -3.64
N HIS A 74 -19.90 7.56 -3.53
CA HIS A 74 -20.58 6.35 -3.01
C HIS A 74 -20.96 6.48 -1.53
N GLU A 75 -20.27 7.30 -0.74
CA GLU A 75 -20.66 7.56 0.65
C GLU A 75 -22.01 8.27 0.74
N PHE A 76 -22.39 9.08 -0.26
CA PHE A 76 -23.73 9.65 -0.31
C PHE A 76 -24.80 8.57 -0.49
N GLU A 77 -24.57 7.59 -1.37
CA GLU A 77 -25.48 6.44 -1.52
C GLU A 77 -25.61 5.65 -0.21
N LEU A 78 -24.52 5.50 0.54
CA LEU A 78 -24.50 4.74 1.79
C LEU A 78 -25.13 5.48 2.98
N TYR A 79 -24.97 6.80 3.08
CA TYR A 79 -25.21 7.52 4.33
C TYR A 79 -26.14 8.75 4.21
N PHE A 80 -26.59 9.16 3.02
CA PHE A 80 -27.38 10.38 2.88
C PHE A 80 -28.80 10.27 3.46
N ASP A 81 -29.45 9.11 3.32
CA ASP A 81 -30.83 8.87 3.77
C ASP A 81 -30.91 8.12 5.13
N VAL A 82 -29.78 7.99 5.83
CA VAL A 82 -29.69 7.35 7.16
C VAL A 82 -30.20 8.27 8.26
#